data_AF-A0A2S9GH15-F1
#
_entry.id   AF-A0A2S9GH15-F1
#
_cell.length_a   1.000
_cell.length_b   1.000
_cell.length_c   1.000
_cell.angle_alpha   90.00
_cell.angle_beta   90.00
_cell.angle_gamma   90.00
#
_symmetry.space_group_name_H-M   'P 1'
#
loop_
_entity.id
_entity.type
_entity.pdbx_description
1 polymer ?
#
loop_
_entity_poly.entity_id
_entity_poly.type
_entity_poly.pdbx_seq_one_letter_code
_entity_poly.pdbx_strand_id
1 'polypeptide(L)'
;TVQLAVLDQESRELDPIAGDMVREVLARLQTSYQIDGKDVTPAQLLERLGFAREHLSARVGELSGGQRRRLQLMLVLLSEPNVLV
;
A
#
# COMPACT_ATOMS: atom_id res chain seq x y z
N THR A 1 4.04 -6.39 22.54
CA THR A 1 2.80 -7.17 22.42
C THR A 1 2.31 -7.02 21.00
N VAL A 2 2.27 -8.10 20.20
CA VAL A 2 1.84 -8.02 18.80
C VAL A 2 0.34 -7.79 18.79
N GLN A 3 -0.09 -6.62 18.32
CA GLN A 3 -1.50 -6.33 18.05
C GLN A 3 -1.89 -7.10 16.79
N LEU A 4 -2.43 -8.30 16.98
CA LEU A 4 -3.06 -9.04 15.90
C LEU A 4 -4.37 -8.32 15.57
N ALA A 5 -4.31 -7.31 14.70
CA ALA A 5 -5.51 -6.68 14.15
C ALA A 5 -6.26 -7.75 13.34
N VAL A 6 -7.34 -8.26 13.92
CA VAL A 6 -8.30 -9.13 13.25
C VAL A 6 -8.95 -8.28 12.16
N LEU A 7 -8.38 -8.32 10.96
CA LEU A 7 -8.92 -7.74 9.74
C LEU A 7 -10.15 -8.58 9.33
N ASP A 8 -11.26 -8.31 9.99
CA ASP A 8 -12.57 -8.83 9.63
C ASP A 8 -13.31 -7.81 8.75
N GLN A 9 -13.73 -8.31 7.60
CA GLN A 9 -14.85 -7.91 6.75
C GLN A 9 -15.31 -6.43 6.78
N GLU A 10 -14.48 -5.54 6.23
CA GLU A 10 -14.90 -4.48 5.29
C GLU A 10 -13.67 -3.68 4.86
N SER A 11 -13.17 -3.88 3.63
CA SER A 11 -12.12 -3.04 3.03
C SER A 11 -12.60 -1.62 2.70
N ARG A 12 -13.47 -1.03 3.54
CA ARG A 12 -14.05 0.30 3.37
C ARG A 12 -13.03 1.43 3.50
N GLU A 13 -11.88 1.18 4.12
CA GLU A 13 -10.81 2.18 4.24
C GLU A 13 -10.26 2.65 2.89
N LEU A 14 -10.35 1.81 1.86
CA LEU A 14 -9.94 2.18 0.49
C LEU A 14 -11.08 2.75 -0.34
N ASP A 15 -12.32 2.75 0.14
CA ASP A 15 -13.48 3.25 -0.62
C ASP A 15 -13.36 4.74 -1.01
N PRO A 16 -12.83 5.63 -0.15
CA PRO A 16 -12.62 7.03 -0.52
C PRO A 16 -11.70 7.21 -1.73
N ILE A 17 -10.79 6.25 -1.96
CA ILE A 17 -9.81 6.27 -3.05
C ILE A 17 -10.08 5.17 -4.09
N ALA A 18 -11.23 4.50 -4.06
CA ALA A 18 -11.54 3.39 -4.96
C ALA A 18 -11.52 3.81 -6.44
N GLY A 19 -11.82 5.08 -6.71
CA GLY A 19 -11.74 5.67 -8.05
C GLY A 19 -10.31 6.01 -8.50
N ASP A 20 -9.35 6.15 -7.58
CA ASP A 20 -7.99 6.55 -7.93
C ASP A 20 -7.23 5.37 -8.57
N MET A 21 -6.33 5.67 -9.49
CA MET A 21 -5.38 4.66 -9.96
C MET A 21 -4.33 4.41 -8.89
N VAL A 22 -3.84 3.17 -8.80
CA VAL A 22 -2.82 2.81 -7.81
C VAL A 22 -1.61 3.73 -7.90
N ARG A 23 -1.12 4.06 -9.11
CA ARG A 23 -0.01 5.02 -9.28
C ARG A 23 -0.28 6.42 -8.73
N GLU A 24 -1.54 6.88 -8.77
CA GLU A 24 -1.92 8.20 -8.25
C GLU A 24 -1.90 8.20 -6.74
N VAL A 25 -2.34 7.10 -6.12
CA VAL A 25 -2.23 6.89 -4.67
C VAL A 25 -0.76 6.92 -4.25
N LEU A 26 0.14 6.22 -4.98
CA LEU A 26 1.57 6.23 -4.68
C LEU A 26 2.22 7.59 -4.86
N ALA A 27 1.76 8.38 -5.83
CA ALA A 27 2.27 9.73 -6.06
C ALA A 27 1.96 10.70 -4.90
N ARG A 28 1.01 10.35 -4.01
CA ARG A 28 0.72 11.11 -2.77
C ARG A 28 1.69 10.79 -1.63
N LEU A 29 2.45 9.70 -1.75
CA LEU A 29 3.42 9.25 -0.76
C LEU A 29 4.77 9.94 -0.97
N GLN A 30 5.70 9.73 -0.03
CA GLN A 30 7.07 10.17 -0.22
C GLN A 30 7.72 9.46 -1.42
N THR A 31 8.67 10.13 -2.07
CA THR A 31 9.35 9.59 -3.26
C THR A 31 10.18 8.35 -2.96
N SER A 32 10.78 8.28 -1.77
CA SER A 32 11.52 7.11 -1.27
C SER A 32 11.40 6.96 0.23
N TYR A 33 11.65 5.74 0.69
CA TYR A 33 11.75 5.34 2.09
C TYR A 33 13.08 4.63 2.32
N GLN A 34 13.71 4.85 3.46
CA GLN A 34 14.95 4.17 3.85
C GLN A 34 14.61 2.81 4.48
N ILE A 35 14.99 1.72 3.81
CA ILE A 35 14.76 0.34 4.28
C ILE A 35 16.08 -0.41 4.23
N ASP A 36 16.52 -0.95 5.38
CA ASP A 36 17.80 -1.63 5.52
C ASP A 36 18.98 -0.79 4.97
N GLY A 37 18.94 0.53 5.19
CA GLY A 37 19.95 1.48 4.69
C GLY A 37 19.93 1.72 3.18
N LYS A 38 18.84 1.38 2.49
CA LYS A 38 18.65 1.62 1.05
C LYS A 38 17.40 2.46 0.80
N ASP A 39 17.49 3.37 -0.17
CA ASP A 39 16.31 4.05 -0.69
C ASP A 39 15.45 3.09 -1.51
N VAL A 40 14.18 2.95 -1.13
CA VAL A 40 13.18 2.14 -1.82
C VAL A 40 11.95 2.99 -2.11
N THR A 41 11.48 2.95 -3.35
CA THR A 41 10.28 3.69 -3.78
C THR A 41 9.00 2.95 -3.38
N PRO A 42 7.85 3.64 -3.22
CA PRO A 42 6.55 2.99 -2.99
C PRO A 42 6.21 1.91 -4.02
N ALA A 43 6.56 2.13 -5.30
CA ALA A 43 6.31 1.16 -6.36
C ALA A 43 7.12 -0.13 -6.16
N GLN A 44 8.39 -0.02 -5.77
CA GLN A 44 9.23 -1.18 -5.45
C GLN A 44 8.73 -1.93 -4.22
N LEU A 45 8.16 -1.23 -3.22
CA LEU A 45 7.53 -1.86 -2.07
C LEU A 45 6.29 -2.66 -2.47
N LEU A 46 5.44 -2.11 -3.33
CA LEU A 46 4.29 -2.82 -3.88
C LEU A 46 4.68 -4.05 -4.69
N GLU A 47 5.75 -3.97 -5.49
CA GLU A 47 6.28 -5.12 -6.23
C GLU A 47 6.65 -6.27 -5.27
N ARG A 48 7.29 -5.97 -4.12
CA ARG A 48 7.59 -6.97 -3.07
C ARG A 48 6.33 -7.56 -2.43
N LEU A 49 5.21 -6.83 -2.45
CA LEU A 49 3.90 -7.30 -2.01
C LEU A 49 3.10 -8.00 -3.12
N GLY A 50 3.75 -8.34 -4.24
CA GLY A 50 3.16 -9.13 -5.32
C GLY A 50 2.32 -8.32 -6.31
N PHE A 51 2.55 -7.00 -6.42
CA PHE A 51 1.97 -6.20 -7.49
C PHE A 51 2.87 -6.22 -8.73
N ALA A 52 2.37 -6.72 -9.85
CA ALA A 52 2.96 -6.46 -11.16
C ALA A 52 2.73 -4.99 -11.59
N ARG A 53 3.58 -4.48 -12.49
CA ARG A 53 3.53 -3.10 -13.00
C ARG A 53 2.20 -2.71 -13.62
N GLU A 54 1.50 -3.64 -14.28
CA GLU A 54 0.18 -3.42 -14.86
C GLU A 54 -0.87 -2.97 -13.82
N HIS A 55 -0.75 -3.43 -12.58
CA HIS A 55 -1.66 -3.03 -11.49
C HIS A 55 -1.51 -1.57 -11.09
N LEU A 56 -0.40 -0.91 -11.43
CA LEU A 56 -0.22 0.52 -11.18
C LEU A 56 -1.22 1.37 -11.99
N SER A 57 -1.74 0.82 -13.08
CA SER A 57 -2.76 1.46 -13.92
C SER A 57 -4.18 1.04 -13.58
N ALA A 58 -4.38 0.03 -12.74
CA ALA A 58 -5.69 -0.35 -12.25
C ALA A 58 -6.22 0.67 -11.25
N ARG A 59 -7.54 0.84 -11.19
CA ARG A 59 -8.17 1.58 -10.10
C ARG A 59 -8.12 0.76 -8.82
N VAL A 60 -8.04 1.42 -7.67
CA VAL A 60 -8.00 0.74 -6.36
C VAL A 60 -9.23 -0.15 -6.16
N GLY A 61 -10.40 0.27 -6.66
CA GLY A 61 -11.64 -0.51 -6.62
C GLY A 61 -11.63 -1.79 -7.48
N GLU A 62 -10.76 -1.88 -8.48
CA GLU A 62 -10.63 -3.04 -9.38
C GLU A 62 -9.70 -4.13 -8.83
N LEU A 63 -8.97 -3.82 -7.75
CA LEU A 63 -8.06 -4.77 -7.10
C LEU A 63 -8.83 -5.92 -6.45
N SER A 64 -8.27 -7.13 -6.52
CA SER A 64 -8.77 -8.27 -5.74
C SER A 64 -8.73 -7.97 -4.24
N GLY A 65 -9.58 -8.62 -3.43
CA GLY A 65 -9.59 -8.42 -1.98
C GLY A 65 -8.20 -8.63 -1.32
N GLY A 66 -7.42 -9.59 -1.82
CA GLY A 66 -6.04 -9.82 -1.38
C GLY A 66 -5.09 -8.67 -1.74
N GLN A 67 -5.23 -8.09 -2.93
CA GLN A 67 -4.46 -6.92 -3.35
C GLN A 67 -4.86 -5.67 -2.54
N ARG A 68 -6.16 -5.43 -2.34
CA ARG A 68 -6.67 -4.34 -1.49
C ARG A 68 -6.07 -4.41 -0.08
N ARG A 69 -6.07 -5.59 0.53
CA ARG A 69 -5.51 -5.79 1.87
C ARG A 69 -3.99 -5.54 1.94
N ARG A 70 -3.23 -5.96 0.92
CA ARG A 70 -1.79 -5.68 0.86
C ARG A 70 -1.48 -4.20 0.62
N LEU A 71 -2.25 -3.54 -0.25
CA LEU A 71 -2.14 -2.09 -0.47
C LEU A 71 -2.44 -1.32 0.82
N GLN A 72 -3.55 -1.66 1.49
CA GLN A 72 -3.95 -1.06 2.77
C GLN A 72 -2.85 -1.22 3.83
N LEU A 73 -2.31 -2.44 3.98
CA LEU A 73 -1.21 -2.69 4.91
C LEU A 73 -0.01 -1.80 4.62
N MET A 74 0.39 -1.67 3.35
CA MET A 74 1.48 -0.79 2.97
C MET A 74 1.18 0.67 3.31
N LEU A 75 -0.01 1.16 2.97
CA LEU A 75 -0.39 2.55 3.26
C LEU A 75 -0.37 2.84 4.76
N VAL A 76 -0.84 1.92 5.60
CA VAL A 76 -0.76 2.05 7.06
C VAL A 76 0.69 2.11 7.52
N LEU A 77 1.54 1.17 7.08
CA LEU A 77 2.96 1.13 7.44
C LEU A 77 3.72 2.40 7.04
N LEU A 78 3.38 2.98 5.88
CA LEU A 78 4.01 4.19 5.36
C LEU A 78 3.37 5.49 5.89
N SER A 79 2.20 5.41 6.53
CA SER A 79 1.51 6.56 7.16
C SER A 79 2.03 6.86 8.57
N GLU A 80 2.60 5.87 9.26
CA GLU A 80 3.20 6.09 10.57
C GLU A 80 4.63 6.63 10.42
N PRO A 81 4.97 7.78 11.04
CA PRO A 81 6.28 8.43 10.87
C PRO A 81 7.48 7.67 11.48
N ASN A 82 7.30 6.44 11.99
CA ASN A 82 8.31 5.76 12.83
C ASN A 82 8.56 4.27 12.51
N VAL A 83 8.00 3.69 11.45
CA VAL A 83 8.35 2.32 11.08
C VAL A 83 9.32 2.36 9.92
N LEU A 84 10.61 2.40 10.25
CA LEU A 84 11.76 1.83 9.51
C LEU A 84 13.02 2.20 10.32
N VAL A 85 13.32 1.41 11.35
CA VAL A 85 14.63 1.35 12.02
C VAL A 85 15.46 0.23 11.41
#